data_AF-A0A7L0X5G6-F1
#
_entry.id   AF-A0A7L0X5G6-F1
#
_cell.length_a   1.000
_cell.length_b   1.000
_cell.length_c   1.000
_cell.angle_alpha   90.00
_cell.angle_beta   90.00
_cell.angle_gamma   90.00
#
_symmetry.space_group_name_H-M   'P 1'
#
loop_
_entity.id
_entity.type
_entity.pdbx_description
1 polymer ?
#
loop_
_entity_poly.entity_id
_entity_poly.type
_entity_poly.pdbx_seq_one_letter_code
_entity_poly.pdbx_strand_id
1 'polypeptide(L)'
;MGNWVENEGLSIFVVLVWLGLNVFLFWWYYLVYDVPPKFFYTRVLLGRALALARAPAACLNFNCMLILLPVCRNLLSFLRGSSACCSTRIRRQLDRNLTFHKMVAWMIALHTAIHTIAHLFNVEWSVHARVEEKETLAAVLSSLGDKPQETYINFFRQTIGNPVGGLYVAFTYLAGLTGVIITLALILIITSSTKTIRRSYFEVFWYTHHLFVIFFIGLVIHGAGRIVRGQTAESLAEHNPEICYKNFTHWGKKGACPIPQFSGNPPMTWKWVVGPMFLYLCERLVRFWRSQQKVVITKV
;
A
#
# COMPACT_ATOMS: atom_id res chain seq x y z
N MET A 1 36.61 8.69 17.10
CA MET A 1 35.14 8.49 16.96
C MET A 1 34.36 9.79 16.70
N GLY A 2 34.80 10.96 17.19
CA GLY A 2 34.13 12.26 16.94
C GLY A 2 33.90 12.60 15.45
N ASN A 3 34.92 12.41 14.61
CA ASN A 3 34.81 12.67 13.16
C ASN A 3 33.77 11.81 12.43
N TRP A 4 33.40 10.63 12.92
CA TRP A 4 32.39 9.79 12.26
C TRP A 4 30.98 10.24 12.60
N VAL A 5 30.71 10.58 13.86
CA VAL A 5 29.39 11.08 14.28
C VAL A 5 29.11 12.45 13.68
N GLU A 6 30.10 13.35 13.62
CA GLU A 6 29.94 14.66 12.97
C GLU A 6 29.70 14.54 11.46
N ASN A 7 30.26 13.50 10.84
CA ASN A 7 30.13 13.30 9.41
C ASN A 7 28.86 12.51 9.02
N GLU A 8 28.60 11.40 9.69
CA GLU A 8 27.53 10.48 9.32
C GLU A 8 26.24 10.72 10.12
N GLY A 9 26.30 11.49 11.21
CA GLY A 9 25.21 11.65 12.18
C GLY A 9 23.90 12.12 11.58
N LEU A 10 23.90 13.14 10.71
CA LEU A 10 22.67 13.60 10.05
C LEU A 10 22.07 12.53 9.13
N SER A 11 22.93 11.78 8.43
CA SER A 11 22.48 10.72 7.51
C SER A 11 21.82 9.58 8.28
N ILE A 12 22.47 9.16 9.37
CA ILE A 12 21.95 8.14 10.29
C ILE A 12 20.65 8.62 10.93
N PHE A 13 20.61 9.86 11.41
CA PHE A 13 19.40 10.44 12.00
C PHE A 13 18.21 10.40 11.03
N VAL A 14 18.39 10.84 9.77
CA VAL A 14 17.32 10.79 8.76
C VAL A 14 16.86 9.36 8.51
N VAL A 15 17.79 8.40 8.42
CA VAL A 15 17.45 6.98 8.25
C VAL A 15 16.70 6.44 9.46
N LEU A 16 17.12 6.76 10.69
CA LEU A 16 16.45 6.34 11.91
C LEU A 16 15.04 6.93 12.02
N VAL A 17 14.86 8.21 11.68
CA VAL A 17 13.53 8.83 11.63
C VAL A 17 12.65 8.14 10.60
N TRP A 18 13.16 7.89 9.39
CA TRP A 18 12.42 7.18 8.35
C TRP A 18 12.05 5.74 8.76
N LEU A 19 12.95 4.99 9.40
CA LEU A 19 12.66 3.66 9.94
C LEU A 19 11.63 3.73 11.08
N GLY A 20 11.79 4.68 12.00
CA GLY A 20 10.85 4.92 13.10
C GLY A 20 9.44 5.24 12.60
N LEU A 21 9.31 6.06 11.55
CA LEU A 21 8.01 6.35 10.92
C LEU A 21 7.40 5.11 10.26
N ASN A 22 8.19 4.24 9.62
CA ASN A 22 7.69 2.98 9.08
C ASN A 22 7.17 2.04 10.18
N VAL A 23 7.93 1.89 11.27
CA VAL A 23 7.51 1.07 12.42
C VAL A 23 6.26 1.65 13.07
N PHE A 24 6.23 2.96 13.29
CA PHE A 24 5.07 3.65 13.85
C PHE A 24 3.82 3.46 12.98
N LEU A 25 3.92 3.71 11.67
CA LEU A 25 2.78 3.54 10.75
C LEU A 25 2.31 2.09 10.72
N PHE A 26 3.24 1.12 10.67
CA PHE A 26 2.89 -0.29 10.70
C PHE A 26 2.13 -0.64 11.97
N TRP A 27 2.69 -0.31 13.14
CA TRP A 27 2.10 -0.62 14.43
C TRP A 27 0.75 0.07 14.63
N TRP A 28 0.68 1.37 14.32
CA TRP A 28 -0.55 2.14 14.43
C TRP A 28 -1.67 1.55 13.57
N TYR A 29 -1.41 1.31 12.29
CA TYR A 29 -2.42 0.73 11.40
C TYR A 29 -2.72 -0.73 11.73
N TYR A 30 -1.78 -1.49 12.30
CA TYR A 30 -2.08 -2.81 12.81
C TYR A 30 -3.14 -2.74 13.91
N LEU A 31 -2.91 -1.90 14.93
CA LEU A 31 -3.85 -1.72 16.04
C LEU A 31 -5.21 -1.18 15.59
N VAL A 32 -5.26 -0.24 14.63
CA VAL A 32 -6.51 0.33 14.10
C VAL A 32 -7.45 -0.75 13.52
N TYR A 33 -6.90 -1.82 12.94
CA TYR A 33 -7.70 -2.91 12.37
C TYR A 33 -7.83 -4.11 13.29
N ASP A 34 -6.91 -4.31 14.23
CA ASP A 34 -6.90 -5.47 15.15
C ASP A 34 -7.74 -5.23 16.43
N VAL A 35 -7.76 -4.01 16.96
CA VAL A 35 -8.35 -3.71 18.28
C VAL A 35 -9.81 -3.24 18.22
N PRO A 36 -10.17 -2.16 17.50
CA PRO A 36 -11.50 -1.56 17.60
C PRO A 36 -12.66 -2.52 17.22
N PRO A 37 -13.86 -2.33 17.81
CA PRO A 37 -15.03 -3.18 17.53
C PRO A 37 -15.53 -3.04 16.09
N LYS A 38 -15.23 -1.91 15.42
CA LYS A 38 -15.58 -1.63 14.01
C LYS A 38 -15.23 -2.78 13.06
N PHE A 39 -14.10 -3.44 13.27
CA PHE A 39 -13.64 -4.52 12.40
C PHE A 39 -13.81 -5.91 13.03
N PHE A 40 -14.57 -6.04 14.12
CA PHE A 40 -14.77 -7.32 14.81
C PHE A 40 -15.25 -8.42 13.86
N TYR A 41 -16.35 -8.20 13.15
CA TYR A 41 -16.87 -9.17 12.19
C TYR A 41 -15.94 -9.38 10.98
N THR A 42 -15.19 -8.35 10.59
CA THR A 42 -14.21 -8.48 9.51
C THR A 42 -13.07 -9.40 9.95
N ARG A 43 -12.65 -9.33 11.22
CA ARG A 43 -11.65 -10.23 11.82
C ARG A 43 -12.19 -11.64 12.05
N VAL A 44 -13.49 -11.82 12.26
CA VAL A 44 -14.08 -13.17 12.28
C VAL A 44 -13.85 -13.88 10.94
N LEU A 45 -13.95 -13.16 9.81
CA LEU A 45 -13.70 -13.71 8.48
C LEU A 45 -12.23 -13.77 8.09
N LEU A 46 -11.47 -12.73 8.43
CA LEU A 46 -10.12 -12.50 7.89
C LEU A 46 -8.99 -12.65 8.92
N GLY A 47 -9.31 -12.97 10.17
CA GLY A 47 -8.36 -13.07 11.27
C GLY A 47 -7.39 -11.88 11.35
N ARG A 48 -6.14 -12.18 11.73
CA ARG A 48 -5.04 -11.21 11.79
C ARG A 48 -4.50 -10.80 10.42
N ALA A 49 -4.83 -11.53 9.36
CA ALA A 49 -4.41 -11.19 8.00
C ALA A 49 -5.05 -9.88 7.51
N LEU A 50 -6.18 -9.46 8.09
CA LEU A 50 -6.71 -8.12 7.89
C LEU A 50 -5.70 -7.04 8.30
N ALA A 51 -5.25 -7.05 9.55
CA ALA A 51 -4.31 -6.06 10.07
C ALA A 51 -2.96 -6.13 9.32
N LEU A 52 -2.48 -7.34 9.03
CA LEU A 52 -1.26 -7.56 8.24
C LEU A 52 -1.36 -7.17 6.77
N ALA A 53 -2.56 -7.03 6.20
CA ALA A 53 -2.74 -6.47 4.88
C ALA A 53 -2.77 -4.93 4.92
N ARG A 54 -3.37 -4.34 5.95
CA ARG A 54 -3.59 -2.89 6.06
C ARG A 54 -2.39 -2.11 6.58
N ALA A 55 -1.64 -2.66 7.53
CA ALA A 55 -0.45 -2.03 8.08
C ALA A 55 0.64 -1.81 7.02
N PRO A 56 1.07 -2.82 6.23
CA PRO A 56 2.02 -2.59 5.15
C PRO A 56 1.46 -1.70 4.03
N ALA A 57 0.15 -1.69 3.78
CA ALA A 57 -0.45 -0.79 2.79
C ALA A 57 -0.25 0.69 3.16
N ALA A 58 -0.32 1.03 4.45
CA ALA A 58 0.00 2.37 4.93
C ALA A 58 1.49 2.70 4.75
N CYS A 59 2.38 1.77 5.09
CA CYS A 59 3.82 1.93 4.87
C CYS A 59 4.18 2.02 3.37
N LEU A 60 3.50 1.27 2.51
CA LEU A 60 3.64 1.36 1.05
C LEU A 60 3.26 2.76 0.56
N ASN A 61 2.11 3.29 0.98
CA ASN A 61 1.71 4.67 0.64
C ASN A 61 2.78 5.70 1.05
N PHE A 62 3.31 5.57 2.27
CA PHE A 62 4.37 6.44 2.77
C PHE A 62 5.67 6.33 1.95
N ASN A 63 6.15 5.12 1.67
CA ASN A 63 7.39 4.94 0.90
C ASN A 63 7.22 5.30 -0.58
N CYS A 64 6.05 5.05 -1.17
CA CYS A 64 5.73 5.46 -2.54
C CYS A 64 5.59 6.98 -2.67
N MET A 65 5.18 7.70 -1.61
CA MET A 65 5.28 9.16 -1.57
C MET A 65 6.75 9.61 -1.64
N LEU A 66 7.65 8.93 -0.94
CA LEU A 66 9.05 9.31 -0.83
C LEU A 66 9.89 8.92 -2.05
N ILE A 67 9.62 7.79 -2.72
CA ILE A 67 10.55 7.18 -3.70
C ILE A 67 10.92 8.08 -4.89
N LEU A 68 10.04 9.01 -5.28
CA LEU A 68 10.26 9.94 -6.40
C LEU A 68 11.08 11.17 -6.01
N LEU A 69 11.06 11.60 -4.75
CA LEU A 69 11.73 12.83 -4.31
C LEU A 69 13.27 12.77 -4.50
N PRO A 70 13.96 11.66 -4.17
CA PRO A 70 15.41 11.58 -4.32
C PRO A 70 15.88 11.53 -5.78
N VAL A 71 15.00 11.31 -6.75
CA VAL A 71 15.37 11.28 -8.18
C VAL A 71 15.08 12.60 -8.90
N CYS A 72 14.44 13.56 -8.23
CA CYS A 72 14.24 14.92 -8.73
C CYS A 72 15.53 15.77 -8.65
N ARG A 73 16.47 15.55 -9.56
CA ARG A 73 17.80 16.18 -9.52
C ARG A 73 17.76 17.71 -9.62
N ASN A 74 16.87 18.35 -10.39
CA ASN A 74 16.84 19.82 -10.41
C ASN A 74 16.33 20.38 -9.08
N LEU A 75 15.29 19.76 -8.49
CA LEU A 75 14.83 20.10 -7.13
C LEU A 75 15.97 19.93 -6.12
N LEU A 76 16.69 18.80 -6.16
CA LEU A 76 17.83 18.56 -5.27
C LEU A 76 18.99 19.53 -5.52
N SER A 77 19.23 19.95 -6.76
CA SER A 77 20.25 20.96 -7.08
C SER A 77 19.83 22.35 -6.59
N PHE A 78 18.55 22.71 -6.71
CA PHE A 78 17.99 23.95 -6.17
C PHE A 78 18.10 24.00 -4.64
N LEU A 79 17.74 22.90 -3.97
CA LEU A 79 17.88 22.77 -2.51
C LEU A 79 19.34 22.83 -2.07
N ARG A 80 20.26 22.24 -2.85
CA ARG A 80 21.72 22.35 -2.61
C ARG A 80 22.23 23.78 -2.75
N GLY A 81 21.77 24.53 -3.75
CA GLY A 81 22.12 25.95 -3.93
C GLY A 81 21.56 26.85 -2.83
N SER A 82 20.32 26.59 -2.42
CA SER A 82 19.63 27.36 -1.35
C SER A 82 20.20 27.06 0.04
N SER A 83 20.72 25.85 0.27
CA SER A 83 21.35 25.45 1.53
C SER A 83 22.84 25.81 1.62
N ALA A 84 23.39 26.55 0.64
CA ALA A 84 24.78 27.03 0.65
C ALA A 84 25.11 27.88 1.89
N CYS A 85 24.11 28.54 2.50
CA CYS A 85 24.26 29.31 3.73
C CYS A 85 24.26 28.45 5.02
N CYS A 86 23.66 27.24 5.00
CA CYS A 86 23.16 26.61 6.24
C CYS A 86 23.79 25.25 6.64
N SER A 87 24.91 24.80 6.07
CA SER A 87 25.82 23.71 6.57
C SER A 87 26.16 22.67 5.51
N THR A 88 27.46 22.37 5.38
CA THR A 88 28.06 21.30 4.56
C THR A 88 27.42 19.92 4.80
N ARG A 89 26.83 19.70 5.99
CA ARG A 89 26.13 18.46 6.37
C ARG A 89 24.87 18.20 5.54
N ILE A 90 24.07 19.24 5.27
CA ILE A 90 22.82 19.13 4.50
C ILE A 90 23.14 18.79 3.05
N ARG A 91 24.15 19.43 2.47
CA ARG A 91 24.60 19.14 1.10
C ARG A 91 25.00 17.68 0.94
N ARG A 92 25.82 17.15 1.85
CA ARG A 92 26.24 15.73 1.81
C ARG A 92 25.05 14.78 1.93
N GLN A 93 24.02 15.13 2.71
CA GLN A 93 22.82 14.30 2.80
C GLN A 93 22.05 14.28 1.47
N LEU A 94 21.93 15.42 0.79
CA LEU A 94 21.31 15.50 -0.53
C LEU A 94 22.10 14.73 -1.60
N ASP A 95 23.43 14.64 -1.48
CA ASP A 95 24.28 13.86 -2.39
C ASP A 95 24.09 12.34 -2.24
N ARG A 96 23.52 11.87 -1.12
CA ARG A 96 23.19 10.45 -0.87
C ARG A 96 21.77 10.05 -1.30
N ASN A 97 21.09 10.92 -2.04
CA ASN A 97 19.74 10.72 -2.56
C ASN A 97 19.52 9.34 -3.20
N LEU A 98 20.42 8.86 -4.06
CA LEU A 98 20.26 7.58 -4.75
C LEU A 98 20.45 6.37 -3.84
N THR A 99 21.24 6.52 -2.77
CA THR A 99 21.35 5.49 -1.74
C THR A 99 20.04 5.40 -0.96
N PHE A 100 19.48 6.54 -0.57
CA PHE A 100 18.18 6.58 0.09
C PHE A 100 17.05 6.04 -0.80
N HIS A 101 17.03 6.39 -2.09
CA HIS A 101 16.08 5.81 -3.07
C HIS A 101 16.11 4.27 -3.08
N LYS A 102 17.31 3.67 -3.06
CA LYS A 102 17.45 2.20 -3.01
C LYS A 102 16.95 1.62 -1.68
N MET A 103 17.19 2.29 -0.55
CA MET A 103 16.68 1.85 0.75
C MET A 103 15.15 1.88 0.79
N VAL A 104 14.54 2.95 0.27
CA VAL A 104 13.09 3.07 0.14
C VAL A 104 12.54 1.99 -0.80
N ALA A 105 13.22 1.69 -1.91
CA ALA A 105 12.81 0.61 -2.83
C ALA A 105 12.78 -0.77 -2.15
N TRP A 106 13.79 -1.10 -1.32
CA TRP A 106 13.78 -2.34 -0.56
C TRP A 106 12.68 -2.39 0.51
N MET A 107 12.36 -1.25 1.14
CA MET A 107 11.23 -1.16 2.07
C MET A 107 9.88 -1.35 1.37
N ILE A 108 9.72 -0.82 0.16
CA ILE A 108 8.55 -1.08 -0.70
C ILE A 108 8.46 -2.58 -0.98
N ALA A 109 9.55 -3.22 -1.40
CA ALA A 109 9.57 -4.66 -1.66
C ALA A 109 9.14 -5.50 -0.45
N LEU A 110 9.68 -5.19 0.74
CA LEU A 110 9.34 -5.86 1.99
C LEU A 110 7.85 -5.72 2.32
N HIS A 111 7.32 -4.50 2.30
CA HIS A 111 5.91 -4.29 2.62
C HIS A 111 4.97 -4.83 1.54
N THR A 112 5.37 -4.85 0.27
CA THR A 112 4.62 -5.52 -0.79
C THR A 112 4.54 -7.03 -0.53
N ALA A 113 5.64 -7.68 -0.15
CA ALA A 113 5.61 -9.11 0.16
C ALA A 113 4.63 -9.43 1.31
N ILE A 114 4.72 -8.68 2.43
CA ILE A 114 3.83 -8.86 3.58
C ILE A 114 2.37 -8.59 3.18
N HIS A 115 2.11 -7.50 2.46
CA HIS A 115 0.79 -7.11 1.98
C HIS A 115 0.15 -8.18 1.09
N THR A 116 0.90 -8.66 0.09
CA THR A 116 0.41 -9.65 -0.86
C THR A 116 0.12 -10.97 -0.17
N ILE A 117 1.03 -11.48 0.68
CA ILE A 117 0.81 -12.72 1.44
C ILE A 117 -0.43 -12.61 2.32
N ALA A 118 -0.59 -11.50 3.04
CA ALA A 118 -1.78 -11.27 3.87
C ALA A 118 -3.06 -11.22 3.03
N HIS A 119 -3.02 -10.64 1.82
CA HIS A 119 -4.16 -10.67 0.91
C HIS A 119 -4.48 -12.05 0.37
N LEU A 120 -3.49 -12.93 0.14
CA LEU A 120 -3.74 -14.31 -0.26
C LEU A 120 -4.55 -15.06 0.81
N PHE A 121 -4.17 -14.95 2.08
CA PHE A 121 -4.94 -15.52 3.20
C PHE A 121 -6.34 -14.91 3.30
N ASN A 122 -6.45 -13.58 3.18
CA ASN A 122 -7.76 -12.91 3.22
C ASN A 122 -8.70 -13.41 2.12
N VAL A 123 -8.20 -13.63 0.91
CA VAL A 123 -8.97 -14.16 -0.22
C VAL A 123 -9.35 -15.61 0.04
N GLU A 124 -8.39 -16.44 0.47
CA GLU A 124 -8.63 -17.85 0.78
C GLU A 124 -9.76 -18.02 1.79
N TRP A 125 -9.69 -17.29 2.92
CA TRP A 125 -10.70 -17.35 3.97
C TRP A 125 -12.04 -16.74 3.55
N SER A 126 -12.04 -15.67 2.75
CA SER A 126 -13.28 -15.08 2.20
C SER A 126 -14.01 -16.05 1.26
N VAL A 127 -13.26 -16.79 0.44
CA VAL A 127 -13.81 -17.80 -0.47
C VAL A 127 -14.31 -19.02 0.32
N HIS A 128 -13.54 -19.48 1.30
CA HIS A 128 -13.93 -20.60 2.16
C HIS A 128 -15.25 -20.32 2.90
N ALA A 129 -15.40 -19.12 3.48
CA ALA A 129 -16.60 -18.74 4.23
C ALA A 129 -17.89 -18.67 3.37
N ARG A 130 -17.79 -18.70 2.03
CA ARG A 130 -18.96 -18.78 1.12
C ARG A 130 -19.44 -20.20 0.84
N VAL A 131 -18.58 -21.21 1.04
CA VAL A 131 -18.90 -22.63 0.83
C VAL A 131 -19.07 -23.39 2.15
N GLU A 132 -18.82 -22.72 3.27
CA GLU A 132 -18.99 -23.25 4.62
C GLU A 132 -20.47 -23.47 4.98
N GLU A 133 -20.72 -24.41 5.90
CA GLU A 133 -22.06 -24.75 6.36
C GLU A 133 -22.76 -23.55 7.02
N LYS A 134 -24.07 -23.38 6.75
CA LYS A 134 -24.86 -22.20 7.15
C LYS A 134 -25.00 -21.98 8.67
N GLU A 135 -24.55 -22.93 9.47
CA GLU A 135 -24.66 -22.88 10.94
C GLU A 135 -23.53 -22.08 11.60
N THR A 136 -22.49 -21.70 10.84
CA THR A 136 -21.37 -20.92 11.38
C THR A 136 -21.59 -19.41 11.26
N LEU A 137 -21.03 -18.64 12.19
CA LEU A 137 -21.05 -17.18 12.12
C LEU A 137 -20.39 -16.66 10.83
N ALA A 138 -19.33 -17.31 10.37
CA ALA A 138 -18.62 -16.96 9.14
C ALA A 138 -19.51 -17.11 7.90
N ALA A 139 -20.30 -18.19 7.81
CA ALA A 139 -21.26 -18.40 6.74
C ALA A 139 -22.40 -17.37 6.77
N VAL A 140 -22.96 -17.08 7.96
CA VAL A 140 -24.00 -16.06 8.12
C VAL A 140 -23.50 -14.69 7.68
N LEU A 141 -22.34 -14.26 8.18
CA LEU A 141 -21.70 -13.00 7.77
C LEU A 141 -21.40 -12.95 6.27
N SER A 142 -20.98 -14.07 5.67
CA SER A 142 -20.69 -14.15 4.25
C SER A 142 -21.95 -14.14 3.38
N SER A 143 -23.12 -14.50 3.92
CA SER A 143 -24.41 -14.41 3.24
C SER A 143 -25.04 -13.02 3.29
N LEU A 144 -24.67 -12.17 4.26
CA LEU A 144 -25.18 -10.80 4.37
C LEU A 144 -24.93 -10.01 3.08
N GLY A 145 -25.98 -9.35 2.58
CA GLY A 145 -25.97 -8.60 1.33
C GLY A 145 -26.40 -9.40 0.09
N ASP A 146 -26.83 -10.66 0.24
CA ASP A 146 -27.49 -11.42 -0.84
C ASP A 146 -28.92 -10.89 -1.08
N LYS A 147 -29.49 -10.16 -0.10
CA LYS A 147 -30.77 -9.45 -0.24
C LYS A 147 -30.56 -7.96 -0.60
N PRO A 148 -31.47 -7.34 -1.38
CA PRO A 148 -31.28 -5.99 -1.91
C PRO A 148 -31.12 -4.86 -0.87
N GLN A 149 -31.63 -5.04 0.34
CA GLN A 149 -31.59 -4.03 1.41
C GLN A 149 -30.47 -4.26 2.43
N GLU A 150 -29.68 -5.31 2.29
CA GLU A 150 -28.61 -5.64 3.22
C GLU A 150 -27.26 -5.16 2.69
N THR A 151 -26.41 -4.67 3.58
CA THR A 151 -25.00 -4.43 3.25
C THR A 151 -24.19 -5.70 3.47
N TYR A 152 -23.05 -5.81 2.78
CA TYR A 152 -22.17 -6.97 2.85
C TYR A 152 -20.86 -6.65 3.56
N ILE A 153 -20.28 -7.68 4.17
CA ILE A 153 -18.92 -7.68 4.71
C ILE A 153 -17.95 -8.47 3.84
N ASN A 154 -18.36 -9.67 3.39
CA ASN A 154 -17.59 -10.49 2.47
C ASN A 154 -17.77 -9.97 1.03
N PHE A 155 -16.66 -9.53 0.42
CA PHE A 155 -16.65 -8.99 -0.94
C PHE A 155 -16.82 -10.10 -1.99
N PHE A 156 -16.54 -11.35 -1.65
CA PHE A 156 -16.70 -12.49 -2.53
C PHE A 156 -18.15 -12.97 -2.48
N ARG A 157 -18.86 -12.90 -3.61
CA ARG A 157 -20.31 -13.17 -3.68
C ARG A 157 -20.68 -14.50 -4.35
N GLN A 158 -19.72 -15.14 -5.01
CA GLN A 158 -19.94 -16.43 -5.65
C GLN A 158 -19.91 -17.56 -4.61
N THR A 159 -20.50 -18.71 -4.94
CA THR A 159 -20.48 -19.95 -4.14
C THR A 159 -19.59 -21.00 -4.80
N ILE A 160 -18.38 -20.59 -5.21
CA ILE A 160 -17.36 -21.45 -5.79
C ILE A 160 -16.20 -21.58 -4.80
N GLY A 161 -15.68 -22.79 -4.60
CA GLY A 161 -14.59 -23.06 -3.67
C GLY A 161 -13.21 -22.70 -4.20
N ASN A 162 -12.20 -22.74 -3.33
CA ASN A 162 -10.80 -22.65 -3.71
C ASN A 162 -10.35 -23.93 -4.46
N PRO A 163 -9.42 -23.84 -5.42
CA PRO A 163 -8.65 -22.65 -5.84
C PRO A 163 -9.37 -21.75 -6.86
N VAL A 164 -10.48 -22.21 -7.46
CA VAL A 164 -11.17 -21.49 -8.55
C VAL A 164 -11.70 -20.13 -8.09
N GLY A 165 -12.28 -20.05 -6.89
CA GLY A 165 -12.75 -18.79 -6.30
C GLY A 165 -11.62 -17.79 -6.07
N GLY A 166 -10.46 -18.23 -5.59
CA GLY A 166 -9.28 -17.39 -5.43
C GLY A 166 -8.77 -16.84 -6.77
N LEU A 167 -8.68 -17.66 -7.81
CA LEU A 167 -8.32 -17.22 -9.16
C LEU A 167 -9.35 -16.23 -9.73
N TYR A 168 -10.64 -16.47 -9.50
CA TYR A 168 -11.69 -15.55 -9.89
C TYR A 168 -11.47 -14.17 -9.25
N VAL A 169 -11.17 -14.12 -7.95
CA VAL A 169 -10.84 -12.85 -7.27
C VAL A 169 -9.60 -12.18 -7.89
N ALA A 170 -8.54 -12.94 -8.14
CA ALA A 170 -7.29 -12.42 -8.68
C ALA A 170 -7.43 -11.76 -10.06
N PHE A 171 -8.33 -12.26 -10.93
CA PHE A 171 -8.42 -11.78 -12.32
C PHE A 171 -9.70 -11.02 -12.69
N THR A 172 -10.73 -11.03 -11.84
CA THR A 172 -11.99 -10.30 -12.11
C THR A 172 -12.21 -9.09 -11.21
N TYR A 173 -11.71 -9.13 -9.97
CA TYR A 173 -11.87 -8.01 -9.06
C TYR A 173 -10.82 -6.94 -9.34
N LEU A 174 -11.22 -5.66 -9.27
CA LEU A 174 -10.33 -4.53 -9.51
C LEU A 174 -9.05 -4.61 -8.66
N ALA A 175 -9.18 -4.88 -7.36
CA ALA A 175 -8.04 -5.00 -6.45
C ALA A 175 -7.16 -6.21 -6.79
N GLY A 176 -7.75 -7.34 -7.20
CA GLY A 176 -7.00 -8.53 -7.62
C GLY A 176 -6.18 -8.26 -8.88
N LEU A 177 -6.84 -7.83 -9.96
CA LEU A 177 -6.22 -7.65 -11.27
C LEU A 177 -5.12 -6.59 -11.22
N THR A 178 -5.42 -5.44 -10.60
CA THR A 178 -4.42 -4.38 -10.42
C THR A 178 -3.30 -4.83 -9.50
N GLY A 179 -3.58 -5.61 -8.44
CA GLY A 179 -2.60 -6.18 -7.53
C GLY A 179 -1.58 -7.08 -8.23
N VAL A 180 -2.05 -7.94 -9.15
CA VAL A 180 -1.18 -8.79 -9.98
C VAL A 180 -0.31 -7.92 -10.89
N ILE A 181 -0.92 -6.98 -11.63
CA ILE A 181 -0.20 -6.11 -12.59
C ILE A 181 0.87 -5.27 -11.88
N ILE A 182 0.56 -4.60 -10.76
CA ILE A 182 1.52 -3.76 -10.04
C ILE A 182 2.63 -4.59 -9.40
N THR A 183 2.33 -5.79 -8.91
CA THR A 183 3.33 -6.68 -8.31
C THR A 183 4.31 -7.18 -9.36
N LEU A 184 3.80 -7.60 -10.54
CA LEU A 184 4.65 -7.99 -11.66
C LEU A 184 5.53 -6.83 -12.14
N ALA A 185 4.96 -5.63 -12.29
CA ALA A 185 5.72 -4.44 -12.62
C ALA A 185 6.83 -4.15 -11.59
N LEU A 186 6.52 -4.24 -10.29
CA LEU A 186 7.49 -4.03 -9.23
C LEU A 186 8.63 -5.07 -9.26
N ILE A 187 8.32 -6.36 -9.46
CA ILE A 187 9.32 -7.43 -9.58
C ILE A 187 10.26 -7.14 -10.75
N LEU A 188 9.73 -6.77 -11.92
CA LEU A 188 10.53 -6.44 -13.09
C LEU A 188 11.43 -5.21 -12.84
N ILE A 189 10.89 -4.16 -12.21
CA ILE A 189 11.65 -2.95 -11.85
C ILE A 189 12.80 -3.31 -10.89
N ILE A 190 12.54 -4.08 -9.83
CA ILE A 190 13.55 -4.40 -8.81
C ILE A 190 14.64 -5.28 -9.39
N THR A 191 14.26 -6.36 -10.10
CA THR A 191 15.21 -7.33 -10.64
C THR A 191 16.17 -6.67 -11.64
N SER A 192 15.65 -5.89 -12.59
CA SER A 192 16.48 -5.18 -13.57
C SER A 192 17.35 -4.07 -12.94
N SER A 193 16.96 -3.55 -11.79
CA SER A 193 17.69 -2.49 -11.06
C SER A 193 18.84 -3.02 -10.19
N THR A 194 19.04 -4.34 -10.13
CA THR A 194 20.18 -4.96 -9.43
C THR A 194 21.52 -4.51 -10.01
N LYS A 195 22.56 -4.48 -9.16
CA LYS A 195 23.90 -4.01 -9.57
C LYS A 195 24.46 -4.79 -10.74
N THR A 196 24.21 -6.10 -10.79
CA THR A 196 24.67 -7.00 -11.84
C THR A 196 24.04 -6.65 -13.18
N ILE A 197 22.70 -6.61 -13.27
CA ILE A 197 22.00 -6.31 -14.53
C ILE A 197 22.27 -4.88 -14.98
N ARG A 198 22.15 -3.89 -14.09
CA ARG A 198 22.36 -2.48 -14.48
C ARG A 198 23.77 -2.19 -15.00
N ARG A 199 24.79 -2.90 -14.52
CA ARG A 199 26.18 -2.70 -14.98
C ARG A 199 26.44 -3.36 -16.34
N SER A 200 25.85 -4.53 -16.60
CA SER A 200 26.07 -5.25 -17.85
C SER A 200 25.09 -4.85 -18.96
N TYR A 201 23.84 -4.52 -18.61
CA TYR A 201 22.74 -4.24 -19.52
C TYR A 201 21.98 -2.99 -19.08
N PHE A 202 22.58 -1.83 -19.31
CA PHE A 202 22.00 -0.56 -18.85
C PHE A 202 20.65 -0.25 -19.52
N GLU A 203 20.49 -0.55 -20.81
CA GLU A 203 19.24 -0.34 -21.55
C GLU A 203 18.08 -1.14 -20.94
N VAL A 204 18.31 -2.41 -20.58
CA VAL A 204 17.30 -3.26 -19.92
C VAL A 204 16.84 -2.62 -18.62
N PHE A 205 17.78 -2.18 -17.78
CA PHE A 205 17.47 -1.41 -16.58
C PHE A 205 16.62 -0.18 -16.93
N TRP A 206 17.05 0.63 -17.89
CA TRP A 206 16.41 1.91 -18.19
C TRP A 206 14.97 1.74 -18.68
N TYR A 207 14.73 0.88 -19.67
CA TYR A 207 13.39 0.66 -20.23
C TYR A 207 12.45 0.00 -19.21
N THR A 208 12.90 -1.02 -18.49
CA THR A 208 12.06 -1.69 -17.48
C THR A 208 11.77 -0.81 -16.27
N HIS A 209 12.68 0.09 -15.89
CA HIS A 209 12.44 0.99 -14.76
C HIS A 209 11.28 1.96 -15.03
N HIS A 210 10.99 2.30 -16.31
CA HIS A 210 9.83 3.12 -16.70
C HIS A 210 8.47 2.47 -16.42
N LEU A 211 8.44 1.17 -16.12
CA LEU A 211 7.24 0.51 -15.59
C LEU A 211 6.74 1.16 -14.28
N PHE A 212 7.53 2.06 -13.65
CA PHE A 212 7.05 2.90 -12.55
C PHE A 212 5.75 3.65 -12.93
N VAL A 213 5.55 4.02 -14.20
CA VAL A 213 4.31 4.69 -14.65
C VAL A 213 3.11 3.76 -14.46
N ILE A 214 3.22 2.51 -14.91
CA ILE A 214 2.17 1.49 -14.74
C ILE A 214 1.96 1.20 -13.25
N PHE A 215 3.05 1.09 -12.49
CA PHE A 215 3.02 0.88 -11.04
C PHE A 215 2.22 1.99 -10.33
N PHE A 216 2.50 3.27 -10.59
CA PHE A 216 1.81 4.38 -9.92
C PHE A 216 0.35 4.52 -10.35
N ILE A 217 0.03 4.34 -11.64
CA ILE A 217 -1.36 4.33 -12.12
C ILE A 217 -2.13 3.21 -11.42
N GLY A 218 -1.59 1.99 -11.45
CA GLY A 218 -2.16 0.82 -10.79
C GLY A 218 -2.34 1.02 -9.30
N LEU A 219 -1.35 1.61 -8.61
CA LEU A 219 -1.38 1.89 -7.18
C LEU A 219 -2.53 2.84 -6.79
N VAL A 220 -2.82 3.86 -7.60
CA VAL A 220 -3.93 4.80 -7.36
C VAL A 220 -5.29 4.12 -7.47
N ILE A 221 -5.47 3.25 -8.47
CA ILE A 221 -6.76 2.58 -8.72
C ILE A 221 -6.95 1.32 -7.88
N HIS A 222 -5.88 0.69 -7.40
CA HIS A 222 -5.90 -0.60 -6.69
C HIS A 222 -6.85 -0.60 -5.49
N GLY A 223 -6.87 0.49 -4.72
CA GLY A 223 -7.74 0.66 -3.55
C GLY A 223 -9.16 1.15 -3.85
N ALA A 224 -9.51 1.44 -5.11
CA ALA A 224 -10.77 2.12 -5.44
C ALA A 224 -12.02 1.25 -5.19
N GLY A 225 -11.88 -0.08 -5.20
CA GLY A 225 -12.97 -1.02 -4.98
C GLY A 225 -13.51 -1.10 -3.54
N ARG A 226 -12.84 -0.46 -2.56
CA ARG A 226 -13.27 -0.39 -1.14
C ARG A 226 -13.64 -1.75 -0.52
N ILE A 227 -12.91 -2.80 -0.91
CA ILE A 227 -13.21 -4.20 -0.54
C ILE A 227 -13.04 -4.49 0.97
N VAL A 228 -12.26 -3.68 1.69
CA VAL A 228 -12.07 -3.81 3.14
C VAL A 228 -13.15 -3.01 3.83
N ARG A 229 -14.08 -3.71 4.46
CA ARG A 229 -15.28 -3.15 5.07
C ARG A 229 -15.25 -3.36 6.58
N GLY A 230 -15.83 -2.42 7.29
CA GLY A 230 -16.08 -2.50 8.74
C GLY A 230 -17.51 -2.04 9.03
N GLN A 231 -17.96 -2.31 10.24
CA GLN A 231 -19.28 -1.90 10.69
C GLN A 231 -19.40 -0.37 10.67
N THR A 232 -20.57 0.15 10.29
CA THR A 232 -20.81 1.60 10.30
C THR A 232 -20.97 2.12 11.72
N ALA A 233 -20.81 3.44 11.92
CA ALA A 233 -20.93 4.04 13.24
C ALA A 233 -22.37 3.93 13.78
N GLU A 234 -23.36 4.08 12.90
CA GLU A 234 -24.79 3.93 13.20
C GLU A 234 -25.09 2.49 13.60
N SER A 235 -24.55 1.52 12.85
CA SER A 235 -24.74 0.11 13.19
C SER A 235 -24.03 -0.28 14.48
N LEU A 236 -22.86 0.28 14.79
CA LEU A 236 -22.17 0.02 16.06
C LEU A 236 -22.96 0.52 17.28
N ALA A 237 -23.75 1.59 17.12
CA ALA A 237 -24.57 2.13 18.20
C ALA A 237 -25.74 1.20 18.56
N GLU A 238 -26.31 0.50 17.58
CA GLU A 238 -27.47 -0.39 17.77
C GLU A 238 -27.09 -1.88 17.87
N HIS A 239 -25.97 -2.27 17.27
CA HIS A 239 -25.48 -3.64 17.19
C HIS A 239 -24.08 -3.71 17.81
N ASN A 240 -24.01 -4.03 19.10
CA ASN A 240 -22.74 -4.25 19.80
C ASN A 240 -22.16 -5.62 19.43
N PRO A 241 -21.00 -5.68 18.74
CA PRO A 241 -20.44 -6.94 18.26
C PRO A 241 -20.16 -7.97 19.36
N GLU A 242 -19.73 -7.53 20.55
CA GLU A 242 -19.33 -8.40 21.66
C GLU A 242 -20.52 -9.09 22.35
N ILE A 243 -21.72 -8.56 22.17
CA ILE A 243 -22.96 -9.13 22.70
C ILE A 243 -23.67 -9.89 21.57
N CYS A 244 -23.81 -9.24 20.42
CA CYS A 244 -24.63 -9.72 19.32
C CYS A 244 -24.04 -10.93 18.61
N TYR A 245 -22.72 -11.14 18.64
CA TYR A 245 -22.12 -12.33 18.02
C TYR A 245 -22.56 -13.65 18.65
N LYS A 246 -23.04 -13.66 19.92
CA LYS A 246 -23.43 -14.89 20.61
C LYS A 246 -24.75 -15.47 20.09
N ASN A 247 -25.67 -14.61 19.64
CA ASN A 247 -27.02 -14.97 19.19
C ASN A 247 -27.23 -14.63 17.70
N PHE A 248 -26.25 -14.95 16.86
CA PHE A 248 -26.21 -14.55 15.45
C PHE A 248 -27.34 -15.14 14.60
N THR A 249 -27.91 -16.28 14.99
CA THR A 249 -29.06 -16.92 14.31
C THR A 249 -30.38 -16.17 14.48
N HIS A 250 -30.45 -15.22 15.42
CA HIS A 250 -31.65 -14.44 15.72
C HIS A 250 -31.59 -12.99 15.25
N TRP A 251 -30.52 -12.58 14.56
CA TRP A 251 -30.39 -11.22 14.07
C TRP A 251 -31.59 -10.79 13.20
N GLY A 252 -32.07 -9.57 13.42
CA GLY A 252 -33.22 -9.00 12.72
C GLY A 252 -34.60 -9.44 13.25
N LYS A 253 -34.68 -10.32 14.25
CA LYS A 253 -35.94 -10.66 14.92
C LYS A 253 -36.32 -9.60 15.97
N LYS A 254 -37.62 -9.45 16.25
CA LYS A 254 -38.13 -8.50 17.26
C LYS A 254 -37.53 -8.82 18.64
N GLY A 255 -36.87 -7.84 19.25
CA GLY A 255 -36.18 -7.98 20.55
C GLY A 255 -34.78 -8.60 20.49
N ALA A 256 -34.28 -8.95 19.30
CA ALA A 256 -32.90 -9.39 19.09
C ALA A 256 -32.04 -8.26 18.49
N CYS A 257 -30.73 -8.49 18.34
CA CYS A 257 -29.85 -7.53 17.69
C CYS A 257 -30.28 -7.26 16.24
N PRO A 258 -30.26 -5.99 15.77
CA PRO A 258 -30.53 -5.68 14.37
C PRO A 258 -29.45 -6.28 13.47
N ILE A 259 -29.69 -6.37 12.16
CA ILE A 259 -28.68 -6.89 11.22
C ILE A 259 -27.54 -5.86 11.10
N PRO A 260 -26.26 -6.25 11.30
CA PRO A 260 -25.16 -5.31 11.27
C PRO A 260 -24.95 -4.74 9.86
N GLN A 261 -24.64 -3.45 9.78
CA GLN A 261 -24.40 -2.75 8.52
C GLN A 261 -22.92 -2.42 8.33
N PHE A 262 -22.44 -2.55 7.09
CA PHE A 262 -21.03 -2.47 6.73
C PHE A 262 -20.76 -1.48 5.61
N SER A 263 -19.67 -0.71 5.76
CA SER A 263 -19.19 0.22 4.73
C SER A 263 -17.69 0.03 4.47
N GLY A 264 -17.30 0.24 3.21
CA GLY A 264 -15.91 0.21 2.79
C GLY A 264 -15.22 1.55 3.05
N ASN A 265 -13.96 1.49 3.52
CA ASN A 265 -13.18 2.70 3.73
C ASN A 265 -12.87 3.40 2.39
N PRO A 266 -12.81 4.74 2.34
CA PRO A 266 -12.46 5.47 1.13
C PRO A 266 -11.00 5.19 0.70
N PRO A 267 -10.70 5.28 -0.61
CA PRO A 267 -9.33 5.14 -1.09
C PRO A 267 -8.48 6.33 -0.63
N MET A 268 -7.31 6.04 -0.04
CA MET A 268 -6.42 7.05 0.53
C MET A 268 -5.14 7.26 -0.26
N THR A 269 -4.73 6.29 -1.09
CA THR A 269 -3.43 6.26 -1.77
C THR A 269 -3.14 7.48 -2.63
N TRP A 270 -4.14 7.99 -3.35
CA TRP A 270 -3.99 9.20 -4.17
C TRP A 270 -3.50 10.41 -3.37
N LYS A 271 -3.92 10.55 -2.11
CA LYS A 271 -3.49 11.66 -1.23
C LYS A 271 -1.99 11.66 -0.95
N TRP A 272 -1.37 10.48 -1.00
CA TRP A 272 0.07 10.30 -0.76
C TRP A 272 0.90 10.56 -2.01
N VAL A 273 0.41 10.16 -3.18
CA VAL A 273 1.24 10.11 -4.40
C VAL A 273 1.06 11.31 -5.33
N VAL A 274 -0.10 12.00 -5.30
CA VAL A 274 -0.37 13.12 -6.22
C VAL A 274 0.67 14.24 -6.12
N GLY A 275 1.01 14.68 -4.91
CA GLY A 275 2.00 15.74 -4.70
C GLY A 275 3.39 15.38 -5.27
N PRO A 276 4.01 14.26 -4.85
CA PRO A 276 5.29 13.82 -5.39
C PRO A 276 5.28 13.56 -6.90
N MET A 277 4.20 13.01 -7.44
CA MET A 277 4.06 12.79 -8.89
C MET A 277 4.02 14.11 -9.66
N PHE A 278 3.31 15.12 -9.15
CA PHE A 278 3.30 16.45 -9.73
C PHE A 278 4.69 17.08 -9.73
N LEU A 279 5.40 17.03 -8.60
CA LEU A 279 6.78 17.53 -8.51
C LEU A 279 7.71 16.83 -9.50
N TYR A 280 7.57 15.52 -9.65
CA TYR A 280 8.35 14.73 -10.60
C TYR A 280 8.02 15.07 -12.06
N LEU A 281 6.75 15.36 -12.37
CA LEU A 281 6.35 15.83 -13.70
C LEU A 281 7.01 17.19 -14.01
N CYS A 282 6.96 18.15 -13.09
CA CYS A 282 7.65 19.44 -13.25
C CYS A 282 9.17 19.25 -13.48
N GLU A 283 9.82 18.39 -12.69
CA GLU A 283 11.23 18.01 -12.87
C GLU A 283 11.51 17.48 -14.30
N ARG A 284 10.62 16.66 -14.84
CA ARG A 284 10.77 16.10 -16.20
C ARG A 284 10.56 17.14 -17.28
N LEU A 285 9.59 18.04 -17.13
CA LEU A 285 9.36 19.16 -18.06
C LEU A 285 10.60 20.08 -18.14
N VAL A 286 11.19 20.43 -16.99
CA VAL A 286 12.42 21.23 -16.95
C VAL A 286 13.58 20.54 -17.69
N ARG A 287 13.72 19.23 -17.53
CA ARG A 287 14.77 18.46 -18.25
C ARG A 287 14.53 18.42 -19.75
N PHE A 288 13.28 18.20 -20.16
CA PHE A 288 12.91 18.19 -21.56
C PHE A 288 13.18 19.55 -22.23
N TRP A 289 12.87 20.65 -21.54
CA TRP A 289 13.21 21.99 -22.02
C TRP A 289 14.72 22.19 -22.17
N ARG A 290 15.52 21.78 -21.18
CA ARG A 290 17.00 21.88 -21.24
C ARG A 290 17.61 20.96 -22.29
N SER A 291 17.02 19.80 -22.58
CA SER A 291 17.58 18.88 -23.59
C SER A 291 17.49 19.42 -25.03
N GLN A 292 16.68 20.47 -25.28
CA GLN A 292 16.63 21.14 -26.57
C GLN A 292 17.82 22.09 -26.79
N GLN A 293 18.66 22.32 -25.78
CA GLN A 293 19.87 23.14 -25.92
C GLN A 293 20.88 22.39 -26.80
N LYS A 294 21.28 23.03 -27.92
CA LYS A 294 22.34 22.49 -28.78
C LYS A 294 23.67 22.58 -28.04
N VAL A 295 24.32 21.43 -27.85
CA VAL A 295 25.66 21.35 -27.26
C VAL A 295 26.58 20.71 -28.29
N VAL A 296 27.72 21.33 -28.54
CA VAL A 296 28.76 20.81 -29.44
C VAL A 296 29.93 20.35 -28.59
N ILE A 297 30.38 19.12 -28.80
CA ILE A 297 31.57 18.58 -28.14
C ILE A 297 32.79 19.17 -28.86
N THR A 298 33.53 20.04 -28.19
CA THR A 298 34.71 20.70 -28.77
C THR A 298 36.01 19.93 -28.51
N LYS A 299 36.04 19.08 -27.47
CA LYS A 299 37.17 18.22 -27.12
C LYS A 299 36.65 17.06 -26.25
N VAL A 300 37.20 15.85 -26.46
CA VAL A 300 36.93 14.63 -25.67
C VAL A 300 38.21 14.23 -24.95
#